data_AF-A0A7S3YVG4-F1
#
_entry.id   AF-A0A7S3YVG4-F1
#
_cell.length_a   1.000
_cell.length_b   1.000
_cell.length_c   1.000
_cell.angle_alpha   90.00
_cell.angle_beta   90.00
_cell.angle_gamma   90.00
#
_symmetry.space_group_name_H-M   'P 1'
#
loop_
_entity.id
_entity.type
_entity.pdbx_description
1 polymer ?
#
loop_
_entity_poly.entity_id
_entity_poly.type
_entity_poly.pdbx_seq_one_letter_code
_entity_poly.pdbx_strand_id
1 'polypeptide(L)'
;NNTITTNNTTLSVSDLRDLIERIFGPGTIRQHTWLSYEEKAGYFLEISSDLHLASALECAWSQRRLLRIVVNSGDNDDVDDDVDNDVDDNKEANQERNKNDGDGTSLEEQRTTHVRERGCDDDRRG
;
A
#
# COMPACT_ATOMS: atom_id res chain seq x y z
N ASN A 1 -27.23 -13.98 2.88
CA ASN A 1 -26.90 -14.43 4.25
C ASN A 1 -25.84 -15.50 4.21
N ASN A 2 -24.57 -15.12 4.11
CA ASN A 2 -23.43 -16.03 4.30
C ASN A 2 -22.55 -15.43 5.39
N THR A 3 -22.74 -15.90 6.62
CA THR A 3 -21.86 -15.56 7.73
C THR A 3 -20.57 -16.36 7.56
N ILE A 4 -19.46 -15.67 7.34
CA ILE A 4 -18.13 -16.30 7.26
C ILE A 4 -17.61 -16.45 8.69
N THR A 5 -17.50 -17.69 9.16
CA THR A 5 -16.94 -18.02 10.47
C THR A 5 -15.44 -18.25 10.30
N THR A 6 -14.61 -17.30 10.72
CA THR A 6 -13.14 -17.46 10.73
C THR A 6 -12.70 -18.05 12.08
N ASN A 7 -12.26 -19.31 12.05
CA ASN A 7 -11.65 -19.97 13.21
C ASN A 7 -10.22 -19.43 13.38
N ASN A 8 -10.05 -18.37 14.17
CA ASN A 8 -8.77 -17.94 14.75
C ASN A 8 -7.56 -17.93 13.79
N THR A 9 -7.75 -17.42 12.57
CA THR A 9 -6.70 -17.18 11.58
C THR A 9 -6.62 -15.69 11.29
N THR A 10 -5.42 -15.13 11.42
CA THR A 10 -5.06 -13.79 10.94
C THR A 10 -5.41 -13.71 9.45
N LEU A 11 -6.34 -12.83 9.09
CA LEU A 11 -6.73 -12.62 7.69
C LEU A 11 -5.56 -11.95 6.95
N SER A 12 -5.02 -12.58 5.91
CA SER A 12 -4.01 -11.96 5.05
C SER A 12 -4.65 -11.17 3.90
N VAL A 13 -3.86 -10.29 3.26
CA VAL A 13 -4.29 -9.58 2.04
C VAL A 13 -4.58 -10.57 0.91
N SER A 14 -3.84 -11.68 0.84
CA SER A 14 -4.10 -12.75 -0.13
C SER A 14 -5.47 -13.40 0.10
N ASP A 15 -5.79 -13.74 1.35
CA ASP A 15 -7.11 -14.31 1.71
C ASP A 15 -8.25 -13.34 1.37
N LEU A 16 -8.02 -12.04 1.60
CA LEU A 16 -8.98 -11.00 1.26
C LEU A 16 -9.20 -10.90 -0.25
N ARG A 17 -8.13 -10.96 -1.06
CA ARG A 17 -8.23 -10.96 -2.53
C ARG A 17 -8.97 -12.19 -3.04
N ASP A 18 -8.63 -13.37 -2.51
CA ASP A 18 -9.31 -14.62 -2.86
C ASP A 18 -10.80 -14.58 -2.49
N LEU A 19 -11.14 -13.98 -1.36
CA LEU A 19 -12.52 -13.79 -0.95
C LEU A 19 -13.29 -12.87 -1.91
N ILE A 20 -12.66 -11.78 -2.35
CA ILE A 20 -13.26 -10.84 -3.32
C ILE A 20 -13.53 -11.57 -4.65
N GLU A 21 -12.54 -12.30 -5.18
CA GLU A 21 -12.70 -13.11 -6.40
C GLU A 21 -13.83 -14.15 -6.27
N ARG A 22 -13.96 -14.79 -5.10
CA ARG A 22 -15.04 -15.75 -4.84
C ARG A 22 -16.42 -15.12 -4.78
N ILE A 23 -16.54 -13.87 -4.34
CA ILE A 23 -17.82 -13.17 -4.19
C ILE A 23 -18.25 -12.50 -5.50
N PHE A 24 -17.32 -11.79 -6.15
CA PHE A 24 -17.61 -10.96 -7.33
C PHE A 24 -17.34 -11.68 -8.66
N GLY A 25 -16.64 -12.82 -8.61
CA GLY A 25 -16.33 -13.65 -9.77
C GLY A 25 -14.87 -13.47 -10.22
N PRO A 26 -14.33 -14.47 -10.93
CA PRO A 26 -12.94 -14.50 -11.37
C PRO A 26 -12.61 -13.32 -12.28
N GLY A 27 -11.46 -12.69 -12.05
CA GLY A 27 -10.96 -11.55 -12.83
C GLY A 27 -11.41 -10.19 -12.29
N THR A 28 -11.94 -10.16 -11.06
CA THR A 28 -12.24 -8.92 -10.33
C THR A 28 -10.96 -8.22 -9.87
N ILE A 29 -9.98 -9.00 -9.41
CA ILE A 29 -8.64 -8.54 -9.04
C ILE A 29 -7.70 -8.77 -10.23
N ARG A 30 -7.25 -7.69 -10.86
CA ARG A 30 -6.30 -7.69 -11.98
C ARG A 30 -4.99 -7.02 -11.58
N GLN A 31 -4.01 -7.03 -12.48
CA GLN A 31 -2.68 -6.44 -12.25
C GLN A 31 -2.73 -4.96 -11.82
N HIS A 32 -3.73 -4.21 -12.29
CA HIS A 32 -3.95 -2.79 -11.95
C HIS A 32 -5.07 -2.58 -10.93
N THR A 33 -5.44 -3.63 -10.19
CA THR A 33 -6.44 -3.53 -9.12
C THR A 33 -5.75 -3.33 -7.77
N TRP A 34 -6.14 -2.30 -7.03
CA TRP A 34 -5.69 -2.09 -5.66
C TRP A 34 -6.87 -1.97 -4.69
N LEU A 35 -6.62 -2.36 -3.45
CA LEU A 35 -7.60 -2.31 -2.38
C LEU A 35 -7.36 -1.06 -1.54
N SER A 36 -8.42 -0.36 -1.17
CA SER A 36 -8.34 0.72 -0.19
C SER A 36 -9.42 0.57 0.87
N TYR A 37 -9.18 1.12 2.06
CA TYR A 37 -10.19 1.23 3.10
C TYR A 37 -10.46 2.68 3.46
N GLU A 38 -11.70 2.96 3.83
CA GLU A 38 -12.07 4.26 4.40
C GLU A 38 -11.61 4.29 5.86
N GLU A 39 -10.63 5.14 6.20
CA GLU A 39 -10.13 5.33 7.57
C GLU A 39 -11.05 6.30 8.34
N LYS A 40 -11.38 7.42 7.69
CA LYS A 40 -12.35 8.42 8.13
C LYS A 40 -13.18 8.89 6.94
N ALA A 41 -14.30 9.56 7.19
CA ALA A 41 -15.24 9.94 6.15
C ALA A 41 -14.54 10.63 4.96
N GLY A 42 -14.59 10.00 3.78
CA GLY A 42 -13.99 10.50 2.54
C GLY A 42 -12.46 10.35 2.43
N TYR A 43 -11.79 9.70 3.38
CA TYR A 43 -10.35 9.48 3.35
C TYR A 43 -10.03 7.99 3.21
N PHE A 44 -9.45 7.64 2.07
CA PHE A 44 -9.13 6.26 1.70
C PHE A 44 -7.63 6.01 1.77
N LEU A 45 -7.25 4.91 2.39
CA LEU A 45 -5.87 4.44 2.49
C LEU A 45 -5.71 3.10 1.79
N GLU A 46 -4.62 2.92 1.07
CA GLU A 46 -4.33 1.69 0.31
C GLU A 46 -3.92 0.53 1.24
N ILE A 47 -4.47 -0.66 0.96
CA ILE A 47 -4.09 -1.92 1.60
C ILE A 47 -3.11 -2.65 0.67
N SER A 48 -1.82 -2.40 0.87
CA SER A 48 -0.73 -3.02 0.10
C SER A 48 0.01 -4.13 0.86
N SER A 49 -0.27 -4.31 2.15
CA SER A 49 0.38 -5.32 3.01
C SER A 49 -0.55 -5.82 4.11
N ASP A 50 -0.21 -6.97 4.70
CA ASP A 50 -0.94 -7.53 5.86
C ASP A 50 -0.93 -6.58 7.06
N LEU A 51 0.12 -5.78 7.21
CA LEU A 51 0.18 -4.74 8.22
C LEU A 51 -0.88 -3.66 7.99
N HIS A 52 -1.06 -3.20 6.74
CA HIS A 52 -2.12 -2.24 6.42
C HIS A 52 -3.51 -2.83 6.65
N LEU A 53 -3.71 -4.11 6.34
CA LEU A 53 -4.96 -4.81 6.59
C LEU A 53 -5.24 -4.92 8.10
N ALA A 54 -4.24 -5.25 8.90
CA ALA A 54 -4.35 -5.27 10.36
C ALA A 54 -4.74 -3.90 10.91
N SER A 55 -4.05 -2.82 10.48
CA SER A 55 -4.39 -1.46 10.88
C SER A 55 -5.82 -1.05 10.47
N ALA A 56 -6.26 -1.46 9.27
CA ALA A 56 -7.62 -1.21 8.80
C ALA A 56 -8.67 -1.91 9.67
N LEU A 57 -8.41 -3.17 10.05
CA LEU A 57 -9.27 -3.95 10.94
C LEU A 57 -9.33 -3.35 12.34
N GLU A 58 -8.18 -2.96 12.91
CA GLU A 58 -8.11 -2.28 14.21
C GLU A 58 -8.88 -0.97 14.19
N CYS A 59 -8.78 -0.19 13.10
CA CYS A 59 -9.52 1.06 12.92
C CYS A 59 -11.04 0.86 12.88
N ALA A 60 -11.50 -0.16 12.14
CA ALA A 60 -12.93 -0.48 12.10
C ALA A 60 -13.44 -0.98 13.47
N TRP A 61 -12.62 -1.77 14.16
CA TRP A 61 -12.92 -2.30 15.49
C TRP A 61 -13.03 -1.20 16.55
N SER A 62 -12.06 -0.28 16.60
CA SER A 62 -12.06 0.83 17.57
C SER A 62 -13.29 1.72 17.41
N GLN A 63 -13.70 1.95 16.16
CA GLN A 63 -14.87 2.76 15.82
C GLN A 63 -16.21 2.00 15.89
N ARG A 64 -16.20 0.71 16.27
CA ARG A 64 -17.38 -0.17 16.30
C ARG A 64 -18.19 -0.14 15.01
N ARG A 65 -17.52 -0.09 13.86
CA ARG A 65 -18.14 -0.02 12.54
C ARG A 65 -17.67 -1.17 11.66
N LEU A 66 -18.37 -1.37 10.55
CA LEU A 66 -17.92 -2.29 9.51
C LEU A 66 -16.71 -1.69 8.77
N LEU A 67 -15.72 -2.53 8.49
CA LEU A 67 -14.62 -2.15 7.61
C LEU A 67 -15.16 -2.02 6.18
N ARG A 68 -15.02 -0.82 5.60
CA ARG A 68 -15.39 -0.56 4.21
C ARG A 68 -14.15 -0.70 3.33
N ILE A 69 -14.12 -1.74 2.49
CA ILE A 69 -13.07 -1.96 1.50
C ILE A 69 -13.61 -1.58 0.12
N VAL A 70 -12.80 -0.84 -0.63
CA VAL A 70 -13.07 -0.45 -2.01
C VAL A 70 -12.05 -1.14 -2.90
N VAL A 71 -12.55 -1.81 -3.93
CA VAL A 71 -11.74 -2.38 -5.01
C VAL A 71 -11.66 -1.33 -6.11
N ASN A 72 -10.46 -0.84 -6.38
CA ASN A 72 -10.21 0.17 -7.40
C ASN A 72 -9.51 -0.50 -8.58
N SER A 73 -9.92 -0.18 -9.80
CA SER A 73 -9.23 -0.58 -11.03
C SER A 73 -8.59 0.65 -11.65
N GLY A 74 -7.30 0.55 -11.98
CA GLY A 74 -6.66 1.47 -12.91
C GLY A 74 -6.99 1.01 -14.31
N ASP A 75 -7.77 1.80 -15.04
CA ASP A 75 -7.84 1.69 -16.49
C ASP A 75 -6.47 2.12 -17.01
N ASN A 76 -5.64 1.14 -17.39
CA ASN A 76 -4.56 1.39 -18.34
C ASN A 76 -5.19 1.39 -19.73
N ASP A 77 -6.08 2.36 -19.97
CA ASP A 77 -6.57 2.66 -21.30
C ASP A 77 -5.41 3.33 -22.06
N ASP A 78 -4.78 2.52 -22.91
CA ASP A 78 -4.36 2.88 -24.27
C ASP A 78 -3.48 4.13 -24.44
N VAL A 79 -2.18 4.00 -24.12
CA VAL A 79 -1.12 4.77 -24.81
C VAL A 79 -0.15 3.82 -25.52
N ASP A 80 -0.72 2.99 -26.40
CA ASP A 80 -0.04 2.46 -27.57
C ASP A 80 -0.65 3.16 -28.79
N ASP A 81 -0.18 4.37 -29.10
CA ASP A 81 -0.37 4.97 -30.43
C ASP A 81 0.86 5.86 -30.73
N ASP A 82 1.86 5.22 -31.33
CA ASP A 82 2.67 5.78 -32.41
C ASP A 82 3.32 7.16 -32.19
N VAL A 83 4.41 7.20 -31.41
CA VAL A 83 5.45 8.23 -31.63
C VAL A 83 6.71 7.56 -32.17
N ASP A 84 6.70 7.35 -33.48
CA ASP A 84 7.91 7.14 -34.25
C ASP A 84 8.91 8.29 -34.03
N ASN A 85 10.12 7.91 -33.64
CA ASN A 85 11.42 8.40 -34.13
C ASN A 85 11.52 9.87 -34.59
N ASP A 86 12.38 10.64 -33.91
CA ASP A 86 13.76 10.88 -34.36
C ASP A 86 14.41 12.04 -33.57
N VAL A 87 15.75 12.05 -33.59
CA VAL A 87 16.67 13.20 -33.44
C VAL A 87 17.69 13.06 -32.29
N ASP A 88 18.81 12.47 -32.72
CA ASP A 88 20.20 12.94 -32.61
C ASP A 88 20.94 12.98 -31.27
N ASP A 89 21.98 12.15 -31.24
CA ASP A 89 23.38 12.53 -31.04
C ASP A 89 23.67 13.56 -29.94
N ASN A 90 24.15 13.06 -28.79
CA ASN A 90 25.47 13.51 -28.40
C ASN A 90 26.28 12.47 -27.64
N LYS A 91 27.44 12.19 -28.25
CA LYS A 91 28.56 11.41 -27.73
C LYS A 91 29.28 12.17 -26.61
N GLU A 92 29.92 11.40 -25.74
CA GLU A 92 31.08 11.78 -24.87
C GLU A 92 30.75 12.77 -23.72
N ALA A 93 31.27 12.67 -22.50
CA ALA A 93 32.44 11.97 -21.98
C ALA A 93 32.25 11.64 -20.48
N ASN A 94 32.85 10.53 -20.07
CA ASN A 94 33.03 10.07 -18.70
C ASN A 94 34.44 10.47 -18.23
N GLN A 95 34.58 11.25 -17.15
CA GLN A 95 35.79 11.50 -16.32
C GLN A 95 35.43 12.66 -15.35
N GLU A 96 35.69 12.69 -14.04
CA GLU A 96 36.65 11.98 -13.21
C GLU A 96 36.17 11.83 -11.76
N ARG A 97 36.78 10.85 -11.13
CA ARG A 97 36.69 10.42 -9.73
C ARG A 97 37.03 11.55 -8.75
N ASN A 98 36.16 11.79 -7.77
CA ASN A 98 36.59 12.30 -6.47
C ASN A 98 36.56 11.17 -5.44
N LYS A 99 37.73 10.59 -5.19
CA LYS A 99 38.03 9.87 -3.96
C LYS A 99 38.33 10.91 -2.89
N ASN A 100 37.53 10.97 -1.83
CA ASN A 100 37.99 11.49 -0.56
C ASN A 100 37.95 10.36 0.46
N ASP A 101 39.16 10.02 0.92
CA ASP A 101 39.42 9.29 2.15
C ASP A 101 38.85 10.09 3.33
N GLY A 102 38.18 9.40 4.25
CA GLY A 102 37.54 9.97 5.43
C GLY A 102 37.41 8.93 6.51
N ASP A 103 38.51 8.78 7.23
CA ASP A 103 38.79 7.93 8.38
C ASP A 103 37.82 8.15 9.57
N GLY A 104 37.60 7.07 10.34
CA GLY A 104 37.22 7.10 11.74
C GLY A 104 35.77 7.45 12.11
N THR A 105 35.02 6.49 12.63
CA THR A 105 34.70 6.42 14.07
C THR A 105 33.83 5.21 14.40
N SER A 106 34.30 4.43 15.36
CA SER A 106 33.52 3.47 16.14
C SER A 106 32.39 4.18 16.88
N LEU A 107 31.26 3.47 17.04
CA LEU A 107 30.50 3.28 18.29
C LEU A 107 29.01 3.16 17.99
N GLU A 108 28.45 2.14 18.62
CA GLU A 108 27.03 1.94 18.83
C GLU A 108 26.37 3.24 19.28
N GLU A 109 25.35 3.69 18.55
CA GLU A 109 24.31 4.51 19.16
C GLU A 109 22.95 3.97 18.74
N GLN A 110 22.30 3.39 19.75
CA GLN A 110 20.92 2.99 19.79
C GLN A 110 20.04 4.14 19.28
N ARG A 111 19.38 3.92 18.14
CA ARG A 111 18.18 4.70 17.80
C ARG A 111 16.98 3.78 17.87
N THR A 112 16.37 3.77 19.05
CA THR A 112 14.97 3.46 19.25
C THR A 112 14.15 4.45 18.43
N THR A 113 13.94 4.13 17.15
CA THR A 113 12.97 4.85 16.33
C THR A 113 11.62 4.52 16.93
N HIS A 114 11.08 5.48 17.68
CA HIS A 114 9.69 5.48 18.09
C HIS A 114 8.87 5.32 16.81
N VAL A 115 8.35 4.10 16.60
CA VAL A 115 7.21 3.92 15.72
C VAL A 115 6.09 4.69 16.41
N ARG A 116 5.86 5.91 15.92
CA ARG A 116 4.67 6.69 16.25
C ARG A 116 3.48 5.78 15.97
N GLU A 117 2.74 5.45 17.03
CA GLU A 117 1.34 5.09 16.92
C GLU A 117 0.66 6.18 16.07
N ARG A 118 0.43 5.89 14.79
CA ARG A 118 -0.73 6.46 14.07
C ARG A 118 -1.81 5.41 14.17
N GLY A 119 -2.38 5.32 15.38
CA GLY A 119 -3.69 4.73 15.55
C GLY A 119 -4.73 5.68 14.95
N CYS A 120 -5.85 5.13 14.50
CA CYS A 120 -6.97 5.93 14.00
C CYS A 120 -7.37 7.00 15.01
N ASP A 121 -6.99 8.25 14.73
CA ASP A 121 -7.18 9.41 15.59
C ASP A 121 -8.67 9.57 15.96
N ASP A 122 -8.92 9.47 17.26
CA ASP A 122 -10.23 9.56 17.90
C ASP A 122 -10.56 11.04 18.21
N ASP A 123 -10.77 11.85 17.18
CA ASP A 123 -11.11 13.27 17.32
C ASP A 123 -12.62 13.52 17.54
N ARG A 124 -13.25 12.83 18.52
CA ARG A 124 -14.58 13.23 19.01
C ARG A 124 -14.68 13.28 20.53
N ARG A 125 -14.07 14.34 21.06
CA ARG A 125 -14.51 15.00 22.28
C ARG A 125 -15.05 16.38 21.90
N GLY A 126 -16.37 16.48 21.77
CA GLY A 126 -17.12 17.69 21.42
C GLY A 126 -18.59 17.40 21.17
#